data_AF-A0A512TNP3-F1
#
_entry.id   AF-A0A512TNP3-F1
#
_cell.length_a   1.000
_cell.length_b   1.000
_cell.length_c   1.000
_cell.angle_alpha   90.00
_cell.angle_beta   90.00
_cell.angle_gamma   90.00
#
_symmetry.space_group_name_H-M   'P 1'
#
loop_
_entity.id
_entity.type
_entity.pdbx_description
1 polymer ?
#
loop_
_entity_poly.entity_id
_entity_poly.type
_entity_poly.pdbx_seq_one_letter_code
_entity_poly.pdbx_strand_id
1 'polypeptide(L)' 'MEKINEENNLYNQFLKYLYADLKELFKRAKTKEEQDFYIALSEIVLEREQERVIDEN' A
#
# COMPACT_ATOMS: atom_id res chain seq x y z
N MET A 1 -1.27 -13.87 -24.98
CA MET A 1 -0.52 -13.33 -23.83
C MET A 1 -0.67 -11.82 -23.88
N GLU A 2 -1.58 -11.25 -23.10
CA GLU A 2 -1.62 -9.79 -22.93
C GLU A 2 -0.26 -9.33 -22.42
N LYS A 3 0.33 -8.33 -23.08
CA LYS A 3 1.51 -7.65 -22.53
C LYS A 3 1.02 -6.94 -21.27
N ILE A 4 1.35 -7.49 -20.10
CA ILE A 4 1.17 -6.78 -18.83
C ILE A 4 2.01 -5.51 -18.95
N ASN A 5 1.35 -4.37 -19.12
CA ASN A 5 2.04 -3.09 -19.11
C ASN A 5 2.58 -2.90 -17.68
N GLU A 6 3.88 -3.11 -17.47
CA GLU A 6 4.50 -3.09 -16.13
C GLU A 6 4.25 -1.77 -15.39
N GLU A 7 4.04 -0.68 -16.12
CA GLU A 7 3.64 0.63 -15.59
C GLU A 7 2.22 0.66 -14.99
N ASN A 8 1.33 -0.21 -15.46
CA ASN A 8 -0.06 -0.33 -14.99
C ASN A 8 -0.26 -1.44 -13.95
N ASN A 9 0.81 -2.06 -13.45
CA ASN A 9 0.67 -3.06 -12.40
C ASN A 9 0.24 -2.37 -11.09
N LEU A 10 -0.91 -2.80 -10.54
CA LEU A 10 -1.47 -2.31 -9.27
C LEU A 10 -0.46 -2.40 -8.13
N TYR A 11 0.36 -3.44 -8.10
CA TYR A 11 1.42 -3.61 -7.11
C TYR A 11 2.49 -2.51 -7.23
N ASN A 12 2.95 -2.19 -8.44
CA ASN A 12 3.95 -1.13 -8.67
C ASN A 12 3.39 0.26 -8.33
N GLN A 13 2.09 0.47 -8.51
CA GLN A 13 1.43 1.71 -8.09
C GLN A 13 1.35 1.78 -6.57
N PHE A 14 1.01 0.67 -5.91
CA PHE A 14 0.99 0.57 -4.45
C PHE A 14 2.34 0.90 -3.82
N LEU A 15 3.46 0.42 -4.37
CA LEU A 15 4.81 0.71 -3.85
C LEU A 15 5.15 2.21 -3.73
N LYS A 16 4.42 3.08 -4.44
CA LYS A 16 4.63 4.53 -4.44
C LYS A 16 3.86 5.24 -3.32
N TYR A 17 2.91 4.57 -2.69
CA TYR A 17 2.09 5.16 -1.63
C TYR A 17 2.84 5.14 -0.30
N LEU A 18 2.86 6.29 0.37
CA LEU A 18 3.31 6.38 1.76
C LEU A 18 2.18 5.97 2.69
N TYR A 19 2.55 5.56 3.91
CA TYR A 19 1.57 5.29 4.97
C TYR A 19 0.60 6.46 5.20
N ALA A 20 1.09 7.70 5.11
CA ALA A 20 0.27 8.90 5.23
C ALA A 20 -0.82 8.98 4.13
N ASP A 21 -0.47 8.61 2.89
CA ASP A 21 -1.39 8.64 1.76
C ASP A 21 -2.49 7.58 1.92
N LEU A 22 -2.12 6.35 2.32
CA LEU A 22 -3.08 5.28 2.61
C LEU A 22 -4.04 5.65 3.75
N LYS A 23 -3.54 6.35 4.76
CA LYS A 23 -4.37 6.86 5.86
C LYS A 23 -5.35 7.94 5.41
N GLU A 24 -4.98 8.77 4.44
CA GLU A 24 -5.94 9.71 3.83
C GLU A 24 -7.00 8.99 2.99
N LEU A 25 -6.60 7.98 2.21
CA LEU A 25 -7.53 7.17 1.43
C LEU A 25 -8.52 6.41 2.33
N PHE A 26 -8.04 5.85 3.44
CA PHE A 26 -8.86 5.24 4.48
C PHE A 26 -9.93 6.21 5.01
N LYS A 27 -9.56 7.48 5.30
CA LYS A 27 -10.52 8.49 5.78
C LYS A 27 -11.57 8.88 4.73
N ARG A 28 -11.23 8.76 3.44
CA ARG A 28 -12.11 9.10 2.31
C ARG A 28 -12.95 7.92 1.84
N ALA A 29 -12.61 6.69 2.26
CA ALA A 29 -13.33 5.47 1.93
C ALA A 29 -14.76 5.51 2.44
N LYS A 30 -15.70 5.09 1.59
CA LYS A 30 -17.14 5.15 1.84
C LYS A 30 -17.68 3.84 2.38
N THR A 31 -17.08 2.73 2.01
CA THR A 31 -17.50 1.40 2.45
C THR A 31 -16.51 0.80 3.43
N LYS A 32 -16.99 -0.19 4.18
CA LYS A 32 -16.13 -0.95 5.08
C LYS A 32 -15.10 -1.76 4.30
N GLU A 33 -15.47 -2.34 3.15
CA GLU A 33 -14.49 -3.08 2.34
C GLU A 33 -13.35 -2.18 1.85
N GLU A 34 -13.65 -0.95 1.44
CA GLU A 34 -12.61 0.02 1.05
C GLU A 34 -11.71 0.39 2.25
N GLN A 35 -12.31 0.59 3.43
CA GLN A 35 -11.56 0.87 4.66
C GLN A 35 -10.64 -0.30 5.05
N ASP A 36 -11.17 -1.52 5.05
CA ASP A 36 -10.42 -2.75 5.37
C ASP A 36 -9.27 -2.96 4.36
N PHE A 37 -9.50 -2.64 3.08
CA PHE A 37 -8.47 -2.67 2.04
C PHE A 37 -7.32 -1.70 2.34
N TYR A 38 -7.61 -0.43 2.65
CA TYR A 38 -6.56 0.55 2.94
C TYR A 38 -5.81 0.26 4.25
N ILE A 39 -6.47 -0.36 5.24
CA ILE A 39 -5.80 -0.85 6.46
C ILE A 39 -4.79 -1.96 6.10
N ALA A 40 -5.21 -2.98 5.36
CA ALA A 40 -4.32 -4.09 4.98
C ALA A 40 -3.10 -3.59 4.19
N LEU A 41 -3.30 -2.62 3.27
CA LEU A 41 -2.19 -1.99 2.57
C LEU A 41 -1.25 -1.22 3.52
N SER A 42 -1.80 -0.55 4.52
CA SER A 42 -1.03 0.23 5.50
C SER A 42 -0.19 -0.67 6.40
N GLU A 43 -0.70 -1.83 6.77
CA GLU A 43 0.03 -2.86 7.53
C GLU A 43 1.24 -3.38 6.75
N ILE A 44 1.07 -3.69 5.45
CA ILE A 44 2.18 -4.14 4.58
C ILE A 44 3.29 -3.07 4.48
N VAL A 45 2.92 -1.79 4.36
CA VAL A 45 3.91 -0.70 4.32
C VAL A 45 4.65 -0.59 5.66
N LEU A 46 3.94 -0.71 6.79
CA LEU A 46 4.53 -0.68 8.11
C LEU A 46 5.52 -1.83 8.35
N GLU A 47 5.14 -3.06 8.01
CA GLU A 47 6.00 -4.24 8.15
C GLU A 47 7.31 -4.07 7.38
N ARG A 48 7.26 -3.55 6.15
CA ARG A 48 8.46 -3.30 5.34
C ARG A 48 9.39 -2.25 5.93
N GLU A 49 8.84 -1.15 6.44
CA GLU A 49 9.66 -0.13 7.09
C GLU A 49 10.26 -0.66 8.40
N GLN A 50 9.54 -1.54 9.12
CA GLN A 50 10.07 -2.20 10.30
C GLN A 50 11.22 -3.16 9.95
N GLU A 51 11.06 -4.00 8.93
CA GLU A 51 12.13 -4.88 8.43
C GLU A 51 13.37 -4.06 8.04
N ARG A 52 13.17 -2.95 7.32
CA ARG A 52 14.28 -2.06 6.92
C ARG A 52 15.02 -1.47 8.12
N VAL A 53 14.31 -1.00 9.14
CA VAL A 53 14.92 -0.43 10.36
C VAL A 53 15.63 -1.50 11.21
N ILE A 54 15.14 -2.74 11.21
CA ILE A 54 15.79 -3.86 11.90
C ILE A 54 17.07 -4.27 11.18
N ASP A 55 17.05 -4.36 9.85
CA ASP A 55 18.23 -4.69 9.04
C ASP A 55 19.30 -3.57 9.02
N GLU A 56 18.92 -2.33 9.33
CA GLU A 56 19.84 -1.19 9.45
C GLU A 56 20.62 -1.16 10.80
N ASN A 57 20.33 -2.04 11.77
CA ASN A 57 21.01 -2.15 13.08
C ASN A 57 21.90 -3.40 13.22
#